data_AF-A0A9D8ZR71-F1
#
_entry.id   AF-A0A9D8ZR71-F1
#
_cell.length_a   1.000
_cell.length_b   1.000
_cell.length_c   1.000
_cell.angle_alpha   90.00
_cell.angle_beta   90.00
_cell.angle_gamma   90.00
#
_symmetry.space_group_name_H-M   'P 1'
#
loop_
_entity.id
_entity.type
_entity.pdbx_description
1 polymer ?
#
loop_
_entity_poly.entity_id
_entity_poly.type
_entity_poly.pdbx_seq_one_letter_code
_entity_poly.pdbx_strand_id
1 'polypeptide(L)'
;MTKILLTIALWTVFTFNANSQIYEPTILILSPNKTTADKKLKKEIEEFNSLIKENQKQTEQELKQALKEMEDRPENIKMMYQKQIEFSKEMDFYSMIPSVAEGYLQYRFFERFENLLIYAIEEKSNGNIEQLNTIADKHNMQYIVNFPQVHSFIENNSKKTTIRVQLFDNNQQKFLLDKEFTGHDRNPGFEFTCSDSSLSCTINNSLSQALGEIITIVAINNPTIIRERELAKERAEVLFSEYYPKEPSKEIPDIIHKNDTSISTVGFYHGFMDDSKTKFIGFFALSSKATNFQELRDENDKSLQIISDDIYDLDDVPKIYANVVVGINYNSKWYLKKDKVTYFNSDDFKVGKKEFFNNLQKWGFFKENLSDFSPDFWETYFFEKVKDVTKEPDYEKYYESIYKSQERRNKGYIGMYEIVADQMRKEQAELAEQFKETIGEQILRPFLEQQKTDKPNEFTDYSLMYKKFTLIFPKDRLVVLNPVQIEDNKEQRQIRYFVVFPDTKEIYEWTYLKPKILEGKNWHYGSEIIEQLSTVTDWNFGFETLDDQDFWNNYILKKDGDKYKYLIKIK
;
A
#
# COMPACT_ATOMS: atom_id res chain seq x y z
N MET A 1 -56.55 -38.05 -12.97
CA MET A 1 -55.77 -37.17 -13.86
C MET A 1 -55.21 -36.03 -13.03
N THR A 2 -54.01 -36.17 -12.48
CA THR A 2 -52.72 -35.65 -13.01
C THR A 2 -52.43 -34.24 -12.48
N LYS A 3 -51.54 -34.18 -11.46
CA LYS A 3 -50.48 -33.18 -11.13
C LYS A 3 -50.89 -31.68 -11.11
N ILE A 4 -50.45 -30.84 -10.17
CA ILE A 4 -49.04 -30.50 -9.86
C ILE A 4 -48.97 -29.88 -8.45
N LEU A 5 -47.95 -30.33 -7.69
CA LEU A 5 -47.46 -29.77 -6.44
C LEU A 5 -46.97 -28.32 -6.62
N LEU A 6 -47.31 -27.43 -5.69
CA LEU A 6 -46.43 -26.31 -5.35
C LEU A 6 -46.16 -26.38 -3.85
N THR A 7 -45.07 -27.07 -3.52
CA THR A 7 -44.48 -27.14 -2.20
C THR A 7 -43.90 -25.77 -1.87
N ILE A 8 -44.55 -25.05 -0.96
CA ILE A 8 -43.96 -23.91 -0.25
C ILE A 8 -42.96 -24.54 0.72
N ALA A 9 -41.75 -24.79 0.24
CA ALA A 9 -40.64 -25.17 1.07
C ALA A 9 -40.20 -23.92 1.84
N LEU A 10 -40.38 -23.99 3.16
CA LEU A 10 -39.76 -23.14 4.17
C LEU A 10 -38.35 -22.73 3.70
N TRP A 11 -38.19 -21.46 3.38
CA TRP A 11 -36.92 -20.79 3.60
C TRP A 11 -36.76 -20.65 5.10
N THR A 12 -36.30 -21.73 5.75
CA THR A 12 -35.43 -21.57 6.92
C THR A 12 -34.23 -20.79 6.40
N VAL A 13 -34.32 -19.47 6.55
CA VAL A 13 -33.16 -18.62 6.74
C VAL A 13 -32.27 -19.40 7.69
N PHE A 14 -31.13 -19.88 7.18
CA PHE A 14 -30.00 -20.16 8.04
C PHE A 14 -29.72 -18.83 8.73
N THR A 15 -30.31 -18.66 9.91
CA THR A 15 -29.72 -17.84 10.94
C THR A 15 -28.36 -18.49 11.17
N PHE A 16 -27.35 -18.02 10.43
CA PHE A 16 -25.97 -18.13 10.84
C PHE A 16 -25.97 -17.75 12.31
N ASN A 17 -25.63 -18.72 13.16
CA ASN A 17 -25.35 -18.44 14.55
C ASN A 17 -24.30 -17.33 14.58
N ALA A 18 -24.73 -16.14 14.97
CA ALA A 18 -23.81 -15.17 15.51
C ALA A 18 -23.10 -15.83 16.72
N ASN A 19 -21.78 -15.63 16.80
CA ASN A 19 -20.91 -15.90 17.96
C ASN A 19 -20.37 -17.32 18.21
N SER A 20 -19.92 -18.03 17.19
CA SER A 20 -18.67 -18.80 17.35
C SER A 20 -17.67 -18.34 16.30
N GLN A 21 -16.77 -17.43 16.67
CA GLN A 21 -15.61 -17.13 15.82
C GLN A 21 -14.85 -18.45 15.62
N ILE A 22 -14.89 -18.98 14.39
CA ILE A 22 -14.05 -20.09 13.99
C ILE A 22 -12.67 -19.47 13.75
N TYR A 23 -11.71 -19.77 14.62
CA TYR A 23 -10.34 -19.30 14.47
C TYR A 23 -9.59 -20.16 13.46
N GLU A 24 -8.70 -19.56 12.69
CA GLU A 24 -7.95 -20.27 11.65
C GLU A 24 -6.62 -19.56 11.34
N PRO A 25 -5.48 -20.28 11.31
CA PRO A 25 -5.29 -21.59 11.91
C PRO A 25 -5.32 -21.53 13.45
N THR A 26 -5.69 -22.64 14.08
CA THR A 26 -5.52 -22.84 15.53
C THR A 26 -4.29 -23.71 15.78
N ILE A 27 -3.24 -23.15 16.39
CA ILE A 27 -1.98 -23.86 16.65
C ILE A 27 -1.58 -23.70 18.11
N LEU A 28 -1.47 -24.81 18.83
CA LEU A 28 -0.95 -24.86 20.18
C LEU A 28 0.52 -25.28 20.16
N ILE A 29 1.38 -24.56 20.86
CA ILE A 29 2.81 -24.83 20.91
C ILE A 29 3.19 -25.26 22.31
N LEU A 30 3.75 -26.46 22.45
CA LEU A 30 4.09 -27.06 23.74
C LEU A 30 5.51 -26.70 24.18
N SER A 31 5.75 -26.69 25.48
CA SER A 31 7.10 -26.61 26.04
C SER A 31 7.90 -27.89 25.74
N PRO A 32 9.24 -27.79 25.56
CA PRO A 32 10.08 -28.97 25.33
C PRO A 32 9.97 -30.00 26.45
N ASN A 33 9.75 -31.27 26.06
CA ASN A 33 9.54 -32.35 27.02
C ASN A 33 10.85 -32.81 27.67
N LYS A 34 11.84 -33.20 26.87
CA LYS A 34 13.16 -33.60 27.35
C LYS A 34 14.23 -32.67 26.79
N THR A 35 14.93 -31.97 27.67
CA THR A 35 16.04 -31.08 27.31
C THR A 35 17.34 -31.61 27.88
N THR A 36 18.39 -31.69 27.06
CA THR A 36 19.72 -32.14 27.48
C THR A 36 20.81 -31.26 26.89
N ALA A 37 21.89 -31.06 27.64
CA ALA A 37 23.04 -30.28 27.19
C ALA A 37 24.36 -30.94 27.57
N ASP A 38 25.38 -30.78 26.71
CA ASP A 38 26.76 -31.10 27.04
C ASP A 38 27.21 -30.37 28.30
N LYS A 39 28.08 -31.03 29.10
CA LYS A 39 28.61 -30.46 30.35
C LYS A 39 29.24 -29.06 30.15
N LYS A 40 29.84 -28.82 28.98
CA LYS A 40 30.49 -27.55 28.64
C LYS A 40 29.51 -26.39 28.43
N LEU A 41 28.24 -26.66 28.12
CA LEU A 41 27.21 -25.66 27.86
C LEU A 41 26.37 -25.31 29.09
N LYS A 42 26.45 -26.12 30.17
CA LYS A 42 25.63 -25.93 31.37
C LYS A 42 25.76 -24.54 31.99
N LYS A 43 26.99 -24.02 32.07
CA LYS A 43 27.26 -22.70 32.65
C LYS A 43 26.57 -21.58 31.85
N GLU A 44 26.69 -21.62 30.52
CA GLU A 44 26.05 -20.64 29.62
C GLU A 44 24.51 -20.68 29.75
N ILE A 45 23.93 -21.88 29.85
CA ILE A 45 22.48 -22.06 30.08
C ILE A 45 22.06 -21.51 31.44
N GLU A 46 22.82 -21.76 32.50
CA GLU A 46 22.54 -21.26 33.86
C GLU A 46 22.64 -19.72 33.95
N GLU A 47 23.62 -19.13 33.26
CA GLU A 47 23.76 -17.67 33.12
C GLU A 47 22.54 -17.08 32.41
N PHE A 48 22.10 -17.68 31.30
CA PHE A 48 20.92 -17.23 30.57
C PHE A 48 19.64 -17.36 31.41
N ASN A 49 19.45 -18.48 32.11
CA ASN A 49 18.32 -18.69 33.01
C ASN A 49 18.27 -17.64 34.14
N SER A 50 19.43 -17.19 34.61
CA SER A 50 19.51 -16.14 35.63
C SER A 50 19.05 -14.80 35.06
N LEU A 51 19.47 -14.46 33.84
CA LEU A 51 19.02 -13.25 33.13
C LEU A 51 17.52 -13.25 32.85
N ILE A 52 16.95 -14.39 32.44
CA ILE A 52 15.49 -14.52 32.26
C ILE A 52 14.77 -14.20 33.58
N LYS A 53 15.21 -14.79 34.70
CA LYS A 53 14.58 -14.59 36.01
C LYS A 53 14.69 -13.14 36.50
N GLU A 54 15.79 -12.46 36.22
CA GLU A 54 15.97 -11.05 36.56
C GLU A 54 14.97 -10.15 35.81
N ASN A 55 14.76 -10.41 34.51
CA ASN A 55 13.90 -9.59 33.65
C ASN A 55 12.43 -9.99 33.68
N GLN A 56 12.10 -11.17 34.22
CA GLN A 56 10.77 -11.77 34.17
C GLN A 56 9.64 -10.85 34.65
N LYS A 57 9.82 -10.20 35.79
CA LYS A 57 8.79 -9.30 36.36
C LYS A 57 8.54 -8.08 35.46
N GLN A 58 9.59 -7.57 34.83
CA GLN A 58 9.48 -6.44 33.91
C GLN A 58 8.71 -6.88 32.65
N THR A 59 9.08 -8.01 32.05
CA THR A 59 8.38 -8.56 30.89
C THR A 59 6.91 -8.83 31.18
N GLU A 60 6.58 -9.41 32.33
CA GLU A 60 5.18 -9.63 32.74
C GLU A 60 4.40 -8.31 32.87
N GLN A 61 5.02 -7.25 33.40
CA GLN A 61 4.40 -5.93 33.53
C GLN A 61 4.18 -5.27 32.17
N GLU A 62 5.16 -5.35 31.27
CA GLU A 62 5.07 -4.81 29.91
C GLU A 62 3.93 -5.50 29.13
N LEU A 63 3.83 -6.83 29.20
CA LEU A 63 2.75 -7.59 28.55
C LEU A 63 1.38 -7.26 29.15
N LYS A 64 1.28 -7.12 30.48
CA LYS A 64 0.03 -6.71 31.14
C LYS A 64 -0.40 -5.29 30.76
N GLN A 65 0.55 -4.39 30.57
CA GLN A 65 0.28 -3.03 30.12
C GLN A 65 -0.21 -3.04 28.66
N ALA A 66 0.48 -3.76 27.77
CA ALA A 66 0.06 -3.93 26.39
C ALA A 66 -1.36 -4.52 26.29
N LEU A 67 -1.70 -5.53 27.10
CA LEU A 67 -3.04 -6.10 27.13
C LEU A 67 -4.13 -5.08 27.53
N LYS A 68 -3.84 -4.16 28.45
CA LYS A 68 -4.78 -3.09 28.84
C LYS A 68 -5.01 -2.09 27.71
N GLU A 69 -3.98 -1.82 26.91
CA GLU A 69 -4.06 -0.92 25.76
C GLU A 69 -4.81 -1.55 24.56
N MET A 70 -5.21 -2.82 24.68
CA MET A 70 -5.87 -3.62 23.64
C MET A 70 -7.34 -3.91 23.93
N GLU A 71 -8.02 -3.10 24.76
CA GLU A 71 -9.41 -3.34 25.17
C GLU A 71 -10.38 -3.43 23.98
N ASP A 72 -10.12 -2.71 22.89
CA ASP A 72 -10.93 -2.73 21.66
C ASP A 72 -10.51 -3.81 20.64
N ARG A 73 -9.48 -4.62 20.93
CA ARG A 73 -9.00 -5.65 19.99
C ARG A 73 -9.90 -6.90 19.98
N PRO A 74 -9.88 -7.67 18.87
CA PRO A 74 -10.56 -8.96 18.78
C PRO A 74 -10.17 -9.95 19.89
N GLU A 75 -11.08 -10.85 20.24
CA GLU A 75 -10.92 -11.78 21.38
C GLU A 75 -9.75 -12.76 21.22
N ASN A 76 -9.47 -13.24 20.00
CA ASN A 76 -8.29 -14.06 19.73
C ASN A 76 -6.98 -13.35 20.09
N ILE A 77 -6.87 -12.06 19.78
CA ILE A 77 -5.67 -11.27 20.11
C ILE A 77 -5.51 -11.18 21.63
N LYS A 78 -6.59 -10.85 22.35
CA LYS A 78 -6.59 -10.80 23.82
C LYS A 78 -6.20 -12.13 24.43
N MET A 79 -6.73 -13.24 23.91
CA MET A 79 -6.41 -14.59 24.36
C MET A 79 -4.93 -14.93 24.15
N MET A 80 -4.36 -14.64 22.99
CA MET A 80 -2.93 -14.87 22.73
C MET A 80 -2.05 -14.08 23.71
N TYR A 81 -2.36 -12.80 23.97
CA TYR A 81 -1.62 -12.00 24.96
C TYR A 81 -1.75 -12.55 26.38
N GLN A 82 -2.95 -13.00 26.79
CA GLN A 82 -3.14 -13.63 28.09
C GLN A 82 -2.30 -14.90 28.22
N LYS A 83 -2.27 -15.74 27.18
CA LYS A 83 -1.46 -16.97 27.15
C LYS A 83 0.02 -16.67 27.17
N GLN A 84 0.47 -15.62 26.47
CA GLN A 84 1.85 -15.15 26.52
C GLN A 84 2.25 -14.68 27.93
N ILE A 85 1.36 -13.98 28.64
CA ILE A 85 1.58 -13.59 30.05
C ILE A 85 1.69 -14.83 30.94
N GLU A 86 0.81 -15.83 30.75
CA GLU A 86 0.86 -17.09 31.49
C GLU A 86 2.17 -17.83 31.24
N PHE A 87 2.58 -17.96 29.99
CA PHE A 87 3.82 -18.61 29.56
C PHE A 87 5.07 -17.88 30.12
N SER A 88 5.08 -16.55 30.14
CA SER A 88 6.25 -15.78 30.61
C SER A 88 6.62 -16.01 32.10
N LYS A 89 5.71 -16.59 32.90
CA LYS A 89 5.88 -16.76 34.35
C LYS A 89 6.84 -17.86 34.77
N GLU A 90 7.16 -18.81 33.89
CA GLU A 90 8.05 -19.93 34.24
C GLU A 90 9.11 -20.21 33.16
N MET A 91 9.48 -19.18 32.38
CA MET A 91 10.45 -19.33 31.31
C MET A 91 11.86 -19.72 31.77
N ASP A 92 12.48 -20.57 30.97
CA ASP A 92 13.89 -20.92 30.99
C ASP A 92 14.51 -20.78 29.58
N PHE A 93 15.79 -21.13 29.46
CA PHE A 93 16.53 -21.09 28.20
C PHE A 93 15.84 -21.88 27.08
N TYR A 94 15.26 -23.04 27.39
CA TYR A 94 14.60 -23.88 26.38
C TYR A 94 13.18 -23.39 26.06
N SER A 95 12.59 -22.56 26.93
CA SER A 95 11.32 -21.86 26.69
C SER A 95 11.42 -20.84 25.55
N MET A 96 12.64 -20.49 25.12
CA MET A 96 12.86 -19.75 23.87
C MET A 96 12.30 -20.50 22.65
N ILE A 97 12.33 -21.83 22.64
CA ILE A 97 11.88 -22.64 21.50
C ILE A 97 10.39 -22.40 21.19
N PRO A 98 9.47 -22.64 22.13
CA PRO A 98 8.05 -22.35 21.89
C PRO A 98 7.78 -20.86 21.72
N SER A 99 8.49 -19.96 22.41
CA SER A 99 8.30 -18.50 22.26
C SER A 99 8.66 -18.00 20.85
N VAL A 100 9.79 -18.46 20.30
CA VAL A 100 10.22 -18.09 18.93
C VAL A 100 9.26 -18.70 17.90
N ALA A 101 8.83 -19.94 18.11
CA ALA A 101 7.84 -20.57 17.25
C ALA A 101 6.50 -19.83 17.26
N GLU A 102 6.01 -19.43 18.44
CA GLU A 102 4.79 -18.65 18.60
C GLU A 102 4.86 -17.33 17.83
N GLY A 103 5.86 -16.49 18.15
CA GLY A 103 5.97 -15.17 17.53
C GLY A 103 6.14 -15.24 16.01
N TYR A 104 6.93 -16.20 15.51
CA TYR A 104 7.14 -16.35 14.08
C TYR A 104 5.89 -16.88 13.36
N LEU A 105 5.22 -17.90 13.90
CA LEU A 105 4.00 -18.42 13.27
C LEU A 105 2.86 -17.40 13.32
N GLN A 106 2.68 -16.67 14.43
CA GLN A 106 1.74 -15.56 14.50
C GLN A 106 2.02 -14.54 13.40
N TYR A 107 3.26 -14.05 13.30
CA TYR A 107 3.65 -13.09 12.26
C TYR A 107 3.35 -13.60 10.84
N ARG A 108 3.77 -14.83 10.52
CA ARG A 108 3.63 -15.39 9.17
C ARG A 108 2.19 -15.71 8.78
N PHE A 109 1.33 -16.08 9.73
CA PHE A 109 -0.08 -16.35 9.45
C PHE A 109 -0.96 -15.09 9.52
N PHE A 110 -0.57 -14.07 10.28
CA PHE A 110 -1.37 -12.84 10.44
C PHE A 110 -1.60 -12.10 9.13
N GLU A 111 -0.64 -12.14 8.20
CA GLU A 111 -0.79 -11.55 6.86
C GLU A 111 -1.95 -12.18 6.07
N ARG A 112 -2.34 -13.41 6.40
CA ARG A 112 -3.39 -14.14 5.70
C ARG A 112 -4.68 -14.31 6.50
N PHE A 113 -4.57 -14.42 7.83
CA PHE A 113 -5.67 -14.76 8.72
C PHE A 113 -5.75 -13.80 9.91
N GLU A 114 -6.67 -12.85 9.86
CA GLU A 114 -6.90 -11.90 10.96
C GLU A 114 -7.50 -12.57 12.22
N ASN A 115 -8.14 -13.73 12.04
CA ASN A 115 -8.78 -14.55 13.07
C ASN A 115 -7.93 -15.75 13.54
N LEU A 116 -6.61 -15.73 13.35
CA LEU A 116 -5.74 -16.81 13.84
C LEU A 116 -5.77 -16.93 15.36
N LEU A 117 -5.47 -18.13 15.88
CA LEU A 117 -5.26 -18.39 17.30
C LEU A 117 -4.04 -19.29 17.49
N ILE A 118 -2.90 -18.68 17.80
CA ILE A 118 -1.62 -19.38 17.94
C ILE A 118 -1.00 -18.96 19.26
N TYR A 119 -0.74 -19.89 20.18
CA TYR A 119 -0.06 -19.55 21.43
C TYR A 119 0.75 -20.71 22.02
N ALA A 120 1.74 -20.36 22.84
CA ALA A 120 2.54 -21.30 23.60
C ALA A 120 1.97 -21.59 25.00
N ILE A 121 2.19 -22.82 25.50
CA ILE A 121 1.86 -23.22 26.87
C ILE A 121 2.97 -24.09 27.48
N GLU A 122 3.00 -24.14 28.81
CA GLU A 122 4.00 -24.92 29.58
C GLU A 122 3.76 -26.44 29.59
N GLU A 123 2.64 -26.91 29.06
CA GLU A 123 2.38 -28.35 28.96
C GLU A 123 3.43 -29.03 28.05
N LYS A 124 3.81 -30.25 28.40
CA LYS A 124 4.87 -31.03 27.74
C LYS A 124 4.30 -32.37 27.26
N SER A 125 4.79 -32.85 26.12
CA SER A 125 4.44 -34.18 25.60
C SER A 125 5.66 -34.93 25.09
N ASN A 126 5.73 -36.23 25.39
CA ASN A 126 6.77 -37.10 24.84
C ASN A 126 6.53 -37.48 23.37
N GLY A 127 5.45 -36.99 22.75
CA GLY A 127 5.06 -37.30 21.38
C GLY A 127 4.11 -38.48 21.25
N ASN A 128 3.38 -38.84 22.31
CA ASN A 128 2.31 -39.82 22.24
C ASN A 128 1.02 -39.19 21.66
N ILE A 129 0.40 -39.85 20.67
CA ILE A 129 -0.80 -39.34 19.98
C ILE A 129 -1.98 -39.15 20.93
N GLU A 130 -2.24 -40.09 21.85
CA GLU A 130 -3.37 -40.00 22.78
C GLU A 130 -3.21 -38.82 23.75
N GLN A 131 -1.97 -38.58 24.21
CA GLN A 131 -1.64 -37.40 25.01
C GLN A 131 -1.85 -36.11 24.20
N LEU A 132 -1.35 -36.06 22.96
CA LEU A 132 -1.50 -34.88 22.09
C LEU A 132 -2.97 -34.61 21.76
N ASN A 133 -3.76 -35.64 21.47
CA ASN A 133 -5.21 -35.52 21.25
C ASN A 133 -5.90 -34.93 22.50
N THR A 134 -5.58 -35.46 23.69
CA THR A 134 -6.14 -34.95 24.96
C THR A 134 -5.80 -33.46 25.17
N ILE A 135 -4.56 -33.07 24.87
CA ILE A 135 -4.14 -31.66 24.97
C ILE A 135 -4.87 -30.81 23.92
N ALA A 136 -4.99 -31.29 22.68
CA ALA A 136 -5.65 -30.59 21.59
C ALA A 136 -7.12 -30.33 21.91
N ASP A 137 -7.84 -31.35 22.37
CA ASP A 137 -9.25 -31.26 22.76
C ASP A 137 -9.45 -30.33 23.96
N LYS A 138 -8.57 -30.40 24.96
CA LYS A 138 -8.61 -29.53 26.15
C LYS A 138 -8.53 -28.05 25.78
N HIS A 139 -7.71 -27.72 24.79
CA HIS A 139 -7.49 -26.33 24.34
C HIS A 139 -8.31 -25.97 23.09
N ASN A 140 -9.11 -26.90 22.56
CA ASN A 140 -9.87 -26.76 21.32
C ASN A 140 -8.99 -26.32 20.12
N MET A 141 -7.91 -27.07 19.89
CA MET A 141 -6.87 -26.74 18.91
C MET A 141 -6.78 -27.81 17.83
N GLN A 142 -6.74 -27.39 16.57
CA GLN A 142 -6.50 -28.29 15.45
C GLN A 142 -5.06 -28.81 15.44
N TYR A 143 -4.07 -27.92 15.52
CA TYR A 143 -2.67 -28.30 15.39
C TYR A 143 -1.94 -28.22 16.73
N ILE A 144 -1.07 -29.19 16.99
CA ILE A 144 -0.08 -29.11 18.06
C ILE A 144 1.33 -29.14 17.48
N VAL A 145 2.13 -28.13 17.79
CA VAL A 145 3.58 -28.16 17.63
C VAL A 145 4.19 -28.67 18.93
N ASN A 146 4.80 -29.84 18.88
CA ASN A 146 5.42 -30.50 20.03
C ASN A 146 6.93 -30.65 19.84
N PHE A 147 7.67 -30.56 20.95
CA PHE A 147 9.13 -30.74 20.98
C PHE A 147 9.50 -31.89 21.94
N PRO A 148 9.41 -33.16 21.51
CA PRO A 148 9.68 -34.31 22.38
C PRO A 148 11.06 -34.28 23.01
N GLN A 149 12.05 -33.78 22.26
CA GLN A 149 13.46 -33.81 22.64
C GLN A 149 14.24 -32.63 22.05
N VAL A 150 15.07 -32.04 22.89
CA VAL A 150 16.05 -31.01 22.52
C VAL A 150 17.41 -31.40 23.08
N HIS A 151 18.44 -31.36 22.25
CA HIS A 151 19.81 -31.64 22.65
C HIS A 151 20.77 -30.55 22.18
N SER A 152 21.45 -29.89 23.12
CA SER A 152 22.49 -28.90 22.85
C SER A 152 23.88 -29.48 23.09
N PHE A 153 24.78 -29.40 22.12
CA PHE A 153 26.09 -30.05 22.16
C PHE A 153 27.17 -29.24 21.44
N ILE A 154 28.43 -29.62 21.64
CA ILE A 154 29.57 -29.03 20.93
C ILE A 154 30.17 -30.08 20.00
N GLU A 155 30.22 -29.77 18.71
CA GLU A 155 30.86 -30.62 17.70
C GLU A 155 31.86 -29.77 16.90
N ASN A 156 33.11 -30.24 16.77
CA ASN A 156 34.17 -29.55 16.03
C ASN A 156 34.36 -28.06 16.45
N ASN A 157 34.28 -27.79 17.77
CA ASN A 157 34.33 -26.43 18.36
C ASN A 157 33.20 -25.47 17.93
N SER A 158 32.14 -25.97 17.28
CA SER A 158 30.91 -25.21 17.01
C SER A 158 29.80 -25.71 17.92
N LYS A 159 29.03 -24.78 18.49
CA LYS A 159 27.84 -25.11 19.26
C LYS A 159 26.73 -25.50 18.28
N LYS A 160 25.98 -26.54 18.64
CA LYS A 160 24.80 -26.98 17.90
C LYS A 160 23.66 -27.28 18.85
N THR A 161 22.45 -27.14 18.34
CA THR A 161 21.25 -27.67 18.99
C THR A 161 20.49 -28.50 17.98
N THR A 162 20.08 -29.71 18.37
CA THR A 162 19.13 -30.54 17.63
C THR A 162 17.79 -30.48 18.34
N ILE A 163 16.73 -30.17 17.59
CA ILE A 163 15.35 -30.12 18.06
C ILE A 163 14.57 -31.16 17.26
N ARG A 164 13.97 -32.13 17.96
CA ARG A 164 12.93 -32.98 17.35
C ARG A 164 11.62 -32.21 17.39
N VAL A 165 11.05 -31.96 16.22
CA VAL A 165 9.81 -31.20 16.05
C VAL A 165 8.73 -32.13 15.51
N GLN A 166 7.57 -32.09 16.15
CA GLN A 166 6.37 -32.78 15.71
C GLN A 166 5.25 -31.78 15.43
N LEU A 167 4.56 -31.94 14.30
CA LEU A 167 3.29 -31.27 14.01
C LEU A 167 2.20 -32.33 13.99
N PHE A 168 1.32 -32.28 14.98
CA PHE A 168 0.17 -33.17 15.09
C PHE A 168 -1.10 -32.45 14.61
N ASP A 169 -1.94 -33.14 13.84
CA ASP A 169 -3.26 -32.67 13.42
C ASP A 169 -4.35 -33.46 14.13
N ASN A 170 -5.13 -32.76 14.97
CA ASN A 170 -6.20 -33.31 15.76
C ASN A 170 -7.38 -33.79 14.92
N ASN A 171 -7.64 -33.16 13.78
CA ASN A 171 -8.75 -33.58 12.92
C ASN A 171 -8.45 -34.91 12.24
N GLN A 172 -7.19 -35.11 11.85
CA GLN A 172 -6.72 -36.31 11.16
C GLN A 172 -6.12 -37.36 12.12
N GLN A 173 -5.95 -37.02 13.40
CA GLN A 173 -5.36 -37.85 14.44
C GLN A 173 -4.00 -38.45 14.03
N LYS A 174 -3.14 -37.64 13.38
CA LYS A 174 -1.83 -38.10 12.87
C LYS A 174 -0.77 -37.01 12.93
N PHE A 175 0.50 -37.43 12.90
CA PHE A 175 1.60 -36.53 12.64
C PHE A 175 1.65 -36.14 11.16
N LEU A 176 1.67 -34.83 10.91
CA LEU A 176 1.97 -34.26 9.60
C LEU A 176 3.49 -34.00 9.45
N LEU A 177 4.19 -33.83 10.57
CA LEU A 177 5.65 -33.71 10.65
C LEU A 177 6.15 -34.44 11.90
N ASP A 178 7.24 -35.19 11.78
CA ASP A 178 8.05 -35.69 12.89
C ASP A 178 9.50 -35.83 12.40
N LYS A 179 10.31 -34.82 12.69
CA LYS A 179 11.66 -34.69 12.13
C LYS A 179 12.61 -33.98 13.09
N GLU A 180 13.89 -34.31 13.00
CA GLU A 180 14.96 -33.63 13.72
C GLU A 180 15.60 -32.54 12.87
N PHE A 181 15.74 -31.36 13.44
CA PHE A 181 16.37 -30.20 12.83
C PHE A 181 17.58 -29.81 13.65
N THR A 182 18.70 -29.52 12.98
CA THR A 182 19.94 -29.13 13.65
C THR A 182 20.36 -27.74 13.20
N GLY A 183 20.57 -26.86 14.17
CA GLY A 183 21.02 -25.49 13.97
C GLY A 183 22.44 -25.30 14.48
N HIS A 184 23.21 -24.54 13.72
CA HIS A 184 24.59 -24.16 14.05
C HIS A 184 24.63 -22.80 14.75
N ASP A 185 25.78 -22.44 15.31
CA ASP A 185 26.01 -21.14 15.95
C ASP A 185 26.39 -20.02 14.97
N ARG A 186 26.26 -20.26 13.66
CA ARG A 186 26.52 -19.27 12.60
C ARG A 186 25.42 -19.32 11.57
N ASN A 187 24.72 -18.20 11.38
CA ASN A 187 23.77 -18.02 10.27
C ASN A 187 23.71 -16.55 9.82
N PRO A 188 24.30 -16.22 8.65
CA PRO A 188 24.18 -14.89 8.06
C PRO A 188 22.87 -14.67 7.27
N GLY A 189 21.90 -15.60 7.31
CA GLY A 189 20.63 -15.51 6.57
C GLY A 189 19.68 -14.41 7.05
N PHE A 190 18.54 -14.22 6.39
CA PHE A 190 17.69 -13.01 6.51
C PHE A 190 16.75 -12.95 7.73
N GLU A 191 15.83 -13.91 7.92
CA GLU A 191 14.75 -13.80 8.93
C GLU A 191 15.17 -14.22 10.36
N PHE A 192 16.27 -14.96 10.50
CA PHE A 192 16.80 -15.47 11.77
C PHE A 192 18.32 -15.22 11.90
N THR A 193 18.80 -14.07 11.40
CA THR A 193 20.24 -13.75 11.41
C THR A 193 20.78 -13.77 12.83
N CYS A 194 21.89 -14.48 13.02
CA CYS A 194 22.65 -14.40 14.26
C CYS A 194 24.14 -14.57 13.95
N SER A 195 24.93 -13.59 14.42
CA SER A 195 26.37 -13.49 14.16
C SER A 195 27.23 -13.58 15.43
N ASP A 196 26.60 -13.82 16.59
CA ASP A 196 27.24 -13.75 17.90
C ASP A 196 27.81 -15.09 18.40
N SER A 197 27.65 -16.18 17.65
CA SER A 197 28.06 -17.54 18.06
C SER A 197 27.44 -17.99 19.41
N SER A 198 26.27 -17.43 19.76
CA SER A 198 25.54 -17.78 20.98
C SER A 198 24.86 -19.14 20.88
N LEU A 199 24.57 -19.76 22.03
CA LEU A 199 23.75 -20.97 22.03
C LEU A 199 22.31 -20.67 21.55
N SER A 200 21.77 -19.48 21.81
CA SER A 200 20.46 -19.04 21.30
C SER A 200 20.40 -19.03 19.77
N CYS A 201 21.50 -18.66 19.10
CA CYS A 201 21.62 -18.73 17.64
C CYS A 201 21.38 -20.15 17.10
N THR A 202 21.84 -21.17 17.82
CA THR A 202 21.63 -22.57 17.41
C THR A 202 20.15 -22.98 17.45
N ILE A 203 19.36 -22.44 18.39
CA ILE A 203 17.91 -22.67 18.47
C ILE A 203 17.21 -22.01 17.28
N ASN A 204 17.50 -20.73 17.03
CA ASN A 204 16.91 -19.99 15.90
C ASN A 204 17.17 -20.69 14.56
N ASN A 205 18.39 -21.19 14.35
CA ASN A 205 18.76 -21.87 13.10
C ASN A 205 18.14 -23.27 12.95
N SER A 206 17.79 -23.92 14.06
CA SER A 206 17.02 -25.17 14.03
C SER A 206 15.57 -24.86 13.68
N LEU A 207 15.00 -23.83 14.29
CA LEU A 207 13.60 -23.44 14.12
C LEU A 207 13.31 -22.80 12.77
N SER A 208 14.24 -22.04 12.18
CA SER A 208 14.04 -21.44 10.85
C SER A 208 13.72 -22.49 9.78
N GLN A 209 14.38 -23.64 9.85
CA GLN A 209 14.10 -24.79 8.98
C GLN A 209 12.77 -25.46 9.34
N ALA A 210 12.54 -25.73 10.62
CA ALA A 210 11.35 -26.44 11.08
C ALA A 210 10.05 -25.66 10.83
N LEU A 211 10.04 -24.36 11.12
CA LEU A 211 8.87 -23.51 11.03
C LEU A 211 8.47 -23.24 9.57
N GLY A 212 9.43 -23.16 8.64
CA GLY A 212 9.14 -23.09 7.21
C GLY A 212 8.40 -24.33 6.69
N GLU A 213 8.80 -25.52 7.15
CA GLU A 213 8.08 -26.77 6.84
C GLU A 213 6.68 -26.79 7.49
N ILE A 214 6.55 -26.36 8.76
CA ILE A 214 5.25 -26.26 9.44
C ILE A 214 4.29 -25.33 8.70
N ILE A 215 4.74 -24.13 8.31
CA ILE A 215 3.91 -23.16 7.57
C ILE A 215 3.40 -23.79 6.27
N THR A 216 4.30 -24.44 5.52
CA THR A 216 3.95 -25.08 4.25
C THR A 216 2.92 -26.19 4.45
N ILE A 217 3.12 -27.05 5.46
CA ILE A 217 2.24 -28.17 5.76
C ILE A 217 0.86 -27.67 6.20
N VAL A 218 0.80 -26.69 7.11
CA VAL A 218 -0.46 -26.08 7.55
C VAL A 218 -1.16 -25.44 6.36
N ALA A 219 -0.47 -24.64 5.54
CA ALA A 219 -1.06 -23.99 4.37
C ALA A 219 -1.64 -24.97 3.34
N ILE A 220 -1.05 -26.15 3.15
CA ILE A 220 -1.55 -27.18 2.22
C ILE A 220 -2.75 -27.93 2.79
N ASN A 221 -2.86 -28.05 4.12
CA ASN A 221 -3.95 -28.78 4.79
C ASN A 221 -5.06 -27.85 5.32
N ASN A 222 -4.91 -26.54 5.17
CA ASN A 222 -5.85 -25.53 5.65
C ASN A 222 -7.10 -25.46 4.74
N PRO A 223 -8.32 -25.65 5.28
CA PRO A 223 -9.55 -25.66 4.48
C PRO A 223 -9.79 -24.39 3.68
N THR A 224 -9.54 -23.21 4.27
CA THR A 224 -9.73 -21.92 3.58
C THR A 224 -8.78 -21.79 2.39
N ILE A 225 -7.48 -22.06 2.57
CA ILE A 225 -6.51 -22.00 1.47
C ILE A 225 -6.80 -23.04 0.39
N ILE A 226 -7.23 -24.25 0.77
CA ILE A 226 -7.64 -25.29 -0.18
C ILE A 226 -8.82 -24.77 -1.03
N ARG A 227 -9.87 -24.25 -0.38
CA ARG A 227 -11.05 -23.73 -1.07
C ARG A 227 -10.71 -22.58 -2.01
N GLU A 228 -9.81 -21.68 -1.60
CA GLU A 228 -9.36 -20.57 -2.45
C GLU A 228 -8.59 -21.04 -3.68
N ARG A 229 -7.72 -22.05 -3.52
CA ARG A 229 -7.01 -22.67 -4.66
C ARG A 229 -7.97 -23.36 -5.62
N GLU A 230 -8.96 -24.06 -5.10
CA GLU A 230 -10.03 -24.68 -5.89
C GLU A 230 -10.84 -23.61 -6.62
N LEU A 231 -11.26 -22.55 -5.93
CA LEU A 231 -11.98 -21.43 -6.52
C LEU A 231 -11.16 -20.72 -7.61
N ALA A 232 -9.85 -20.53 -7.40
CA ALA A 232 -8.98 -19.95 -8.41
C ALA A 232 -8.88 -20.82 -9.67
N LYS A 233 -8.93 -22.15 -9.52
CA LYS A 233 -9.01 -23.09 -10.65
C LYS A 233 -10.37 -23.01 -11.34
N GLU A 234 -11.48 -23.04 -10.59
CA GLU A 234 -12.84 -22.88 -11.11
C GLU A 234 -12.97 -21.58 -11.93
N ARG A 235 -12.47 -20.46 -11.38
CA ARG A 235 -12.45 -19.17 -12.07
C ARG A 235 -11.57 -19.18 -13.32
N ALA A 236 -10.39 -19.80 -13.27
CA ALA A 236 -9.53 -19.92 -14.45
C ALA A 236 -10.22 -20.75 -15.55
N GLU A 237 -10.88 -21.86 -15.18
CA GLU A 237 -11.65 -22.67 -16.10
C GLU A 237 -12.77 -21.87 -16.77
N VAL A 238 -13.54 -21.10 -16.00
CA VAL A 238 -14.57 -20.21 -16.54
C VAL A 238 -13.97 -19.15 -17.46
N LEU A 239 -12.89 -18.47 -17.06
CA LEU A 239 -12.21 -17.49 -17.91
C LEU A 239 -11.78 -18.10 -19.25
N PHE A 240 -11.16 -19.27 -19.23
CA PHE A 240 -10.57 -19.86 -20.44
C PHE A 240 -11.54 -20.66 -21.30
N SER A 241 -12.65 -21.11 -20.75
CA SER A 241 -13.69 -21.82 -21.52
C SER A 241 -14.79 -20.89 -22.02
N GLU A 242 -15.16 -19.86 -21.26
CA GLU A 242 -16.31 -18.99 -21.61
C GLU A 242 -15.92 -17.60 -22.12
N TYR A 243 -14.84 -17.00 -21.62
CA TYR A 243 -14.52 -15.59 -21.91
C TYR A 243 -13.38 -15.42 -22.90
N TYR A 244 -12.25 -16.10 -22.67
CA TYR A 244 -11.08 -16.03 -23.53
C TYR A 244 -11.35 -16.47 -24.98
N PRO A 245 -12.18 -17.51 -25.25
CA PRO A 245 -12.48 -17.92 -26.63
C PRO A 245 -13.41 -16.98 -27.38
N LYS A 246 -14.10 -16.03 -26.70
CA LYS A 246 -14.99 -15.07 -27.36
C LYS A 246 -14.18 -14.19 -28.31
N GLU A 247 -14.79 -13.82 -29.46
CA GLU A 247 -14.16 -12.88 -30.38
C GLU A 247 -13.90 -11.53 -29.67
N PRO A 248 -12.67 -10.99 -29.72
CA PRO A 248 -12.35 -9.70 -29.14
C PRO A 248 -13.16 -8.57 -29.78
N SER A 249 -13.58 -7.60 -28.98
CA SER A 249 -14.27 -6.39 -29.49
C SER A 249 -13.34 -5.56 -30.37
N LYS A 250 -13.50 -5.70 -31.69
CA LYS A 250 -12.70 -5.00 -32.72
C LYS A 250 -12.81 -3.47 -32.66
N GLU A 251 -13.88 -2.95 -32.05
CA GLU A 251 -14.10 -1.51 -31.84
C GLU A 251 -13.06 -0.90 -30.88
N ILE A 252 -12.45 -1.68 -29.98
CA ILE A 252 -11.55 -1.18 -28.94
C ILE A 252 -10.29 -0.50 -29.53
N PRO A 253 -9.51 -1.15 -30.42
CA PRO A 253 -8.38 -0.50 -31.09
C PRO A 253 -8.78 0.80 -31.82
N ASP A 254 -9.94 0.82 -32.48
CA ASP A 254 -10.41 2.00 -33.21
C ASP A 254 -10.75 3.16 -32.26
N ILE A 255 -11.42 2.87 -31.13
CA ILE A 255 -11.69 3.85 -30.07
C ILE A 255 -10.38 4.43 -29.53
N ILE A 256 -9.39 3.59 -29.25
CA ILE A 256 -8.09 4.04 -28.75
C ILE A 256 -7.41 4.94 -29.77
N HIS A 257 -7.20 4.45 -31.00
CA HIS A 257 -6.48 5.17 -32.04
C HIS A 257 -7.10 6.53 -32.37
N LYS A 258 -8.43 6.63 -32.36
CA LYS A 258 -9.14 7.88 -32.64
C LYS A 258 -9.01 8.93 -31.52
N ASN A 259 -8.90 8.51 -30.26
CA ASN A 259 -8.98 9.42 -29.11
C ASN A 259 -7.62 9.68 -28.45
N ASP A 260 -6.65 8.77 -28.57
CA ASP A 260 -5.29 8.96 -28.06
C ASP A 260 -4.26 8.22 -28.92
N THR A 261 -3.58 8.96 -29.80
CA THR A 261 -2.55 8.40 -30.69
C THR A 261 -1.25 8.04 -29.95
N SER A 262 -1.09 8.44 -28.69
CA SER A 262 0.08 8.06 -27.89
C SER A 262 0.00 6.62 -27.37
N ILE A 263 -1.20 6.04 -27.33
CA ILE A 263 -1.42 4.64 -26.94
C ILE A 263 -1.34 3.76 -28.18
N SER A 264 -0.28 2.94 -28.26
CA SER A 264 -0.14 1.94 -29.31
C SER A 264 -1.23 0.88 -29.21
N THR A 265 -1.85 0.55 -30.34
CA THR A 265 -2.81 -0.57 -30.45
C THR A 265 -2.15 -1.87 -30.89
N VAL A 266 -0.84 -1.85 -31.14
CA VAL A 266 -0.06 -3.03 -31.53
C VAL A 266 -0.05 -4.03 -30.38
N GLY A 267 -0.25 -5.31 -30.69
CA GLY A 267 -0.29 -6.37 -29.68
C GLY A 267 -1.65 -6.59 -29.02
N PHE A 268 -2.70 -5.86 -29.42
CA PHE A 268 -4.07 -6.16 -29.01
C PHE A 268 -4.40 -7.63 -29.32
N TYR A 269 -4.84 -8.38 -28.31
CA TYR A 269 -5.17 -9.80 -28.48
C TYR A 269 -6.50 -10.19 -27.87
N HIS A 270 -7.03 -9.42 -26.93
CA HIS A 270 -8.36 -9.64 -26.36
C HIS A 270 -8.93 -8.34 -25.81
N GLY A 271 -10.24 -8.28 -25.63
CA GLY A 271 -10.91 -7.15 -25.00
C GLY A 271 -12.43 -7.28 -25.13
N PHE A 272 -13.13 -6.71 -24.16
CA PHE A 272 -14.60 -6.69 -24.14
C PHE A 272 -15.12 -5.36 -23.62
N MET A 273 -16.35 -5.07 -23.98
CA MET A 273 -17.08 -3.86 -23.61
C MET A 273 -18.22 -4.23 -22.67
N ASP A 274 -18.69 -3.26 -21.89
CA ASP A 274 -19.94 -3.42 -21.16
C ASP A 274 -21.15 -3.44 -22.12
N ASP A 275 -22.31 -3.87 -21.62
CA ASP A 275 -23.52 -4.00 -22.45
C ASP A 275 -23.95 -2.67 -23.08
N SER A 276 -23.69 -1.55 -22.41
CA SER A 276 -24.01 -0.21 -22.91
C SER A 276 -22.99 0.34 -23.91
N LYS A 277 -21.87 -0.36 -24.12
CA LYS A 277 -20.71 0.07 -24.92
C LYS A 277 -20.14 1.43 -24.49
N THR A 278 -20.28 1.78 -23.22
CA THR A 278 -19.71 3.00 -22.64
C THR A 278 -18.41 2.73 -21.89
N LYS A 279 -18.07 1.47 -21.61
CA LYS A 279 -16.82 1.07 -20.96
C LYS A 279 -16.17 -0.08 -21.70
N PHE A 280 -14.84 -0.15 -21.64
CA PHE A 280 -14.13 -1.31 -22.15
C PHE A 280 -12.85 -1.60 -21.36
N ILE A 281 -12.42 -2.85 -21.48
CA ILE A 281 -11.08 -3.31 -21.12
C ILE A 281 -10.44 -3.99 -22.33
N GLY A 282 -9.24 -3.56 -22.69
CA GLY A 282 -8.44 -4.10 -23.79
C GLY A 282 -7.12 -4.66 -23.29
N PHE A 283 -6.77 -5.86 -23.76
CA PHE A 283 -5.56 -6.58 -23.39
C PHE A 283 -4.56 -6.57 -24.55
N PHE A 284 -3.33 -6.20 -24.21
CA PHE A 284 -2.22 -6.05 -25.14
C PHE A 284 -1.05 -6.88 -24.65
N ALA A 285 -0.38 -7.58 -25.57
CA ALA A 285 0.83 -8.33 -25.27
C ALA A 285 1.77 -8.35 -26.48
N LEU A 286 3.06 -8.26 -26.22
CA LEU A 286 4.15 -8.30 -27.19
C LEU A 286 5.31 -9.15 -26.66
N SER A 287 6.08 -9.74 -27.57
CA SER A 287 7.36 -10.34 -27.21
C SER A 287 8.36 -9.21 -26.93
N SER A 288 8.96 -9.23 -25.75
CA SER A 288 10.06 -8.34 -25.40
C SER A 288 11.26 -8.65 -26.29
N LYS A 289 11.92 -7.60 -26.77
CA LYS A 289 13.20 -7.70 -27.49
C LYS A 289 14.39 -7.35 -26.61
N ALA A 290 14.14 -6.99 -25.36
CA ALA A 290 15.19 -6.60 -24.44
C ALA A 290 16.12 -7.78 -24.16
N THR A 291 17.41 -7.48 -24.18
CA THR A 291 18.49 -8.44 -23.90
C THR A 291 19.04 -8.27 -22.48
N ASN A 292 18.65 -7.20 -21.78
CA ASN A 292 19.01 -6.89 -20.39
C ASN A 292 17.91 -6.05 -19.72
N PHE A 293 17.94 -5.98 -18.38
CA PHE A 293 16.96 -5.20 -17.60
C PHE A 293 17.02 -3.68 -17.83
N GLN A 294 18.17 -3.15 -18.25
CA GLN A 294 18.30 -1.72 -18.53
C GLN A 294 17.48 -1.32 -19.76
N GLU A 295 17.47 -2.16 -20.79
CA GLU A 295 16.67 -1.97 -22.00
C GLU A 295 15.15 -1.98 -21.73
N LEU A 296 14.69 -2.67 -20.68
CA LEU A 296 13.26 -2.65 -20.26
C LEU A 296 12.82 -1.29 -19.72
N ARG A 297 13.75 -0.48 -19.21
CA ARG A 297 13.47 0.85 -18.64
C ARG A 297 13.41 1.96 -19.68
N ASP A 298 14.06 1.76 -20.82
CA ASP A 298 14.19 2.76 -21.88
C ASP A 298 13.01 2.72 -22.88
N GLU A 299 12.14 1.70 -22.81
CA GLU A 299 10.94 1.57 -23.64
C GLU A 299 9.78 2.50 -23.20
N ASN A 300 9.97 3.83 -23.21
CA ASN A 300 8.92 4.89 -23.13
C ASN A 300 7.86 4.84 -21.99
N ASP A 301 7.79 3.80 -21.18
CA ASP A 301 6.75 3.53 -20.19
C ASP A 301 7.30 3.79 -18.78
N LYS A 302 6.81 4.87 -18.15
CA LYS A 302 7.32 5.35 -16.86
C LYS A 302 6.92 4.48 -15.66
N SER A 303 6.08 3.46 -15.84
CA SER A 303 5.57 2.60 -14.77
C SER A 303 5.63 1.12 -15.17
N LEU A 304 6.58 0.41 -14.54
CA LEU A 304 6.97 -0.94 -14.89
C LEU A 304 6.74 -1.88 -13.69
N GLN A 305 6.15 -3.03 -13.95
CA GLN A 305 6.11 -4.18 -13.04
C GLN A 305 6.88 -5.33 -13.68
N ILE A 306 7.84 -5.89 -12.94
CA ILE A 306 8.65 -7.03 -13.37
C ILE A 306 8.29 -8.19 -12.45
N ILE A 307 7.89 -9.31 -13.03
CA ILE A 307 7.68 -10.58 -12.33
C ILE A 307 8.81 -11.51 -12.77
N SER A 308 9.72 -11.81 -11.85
CA SER A 308 10.78 -12.80 -12.02
C SER A 308 10.67 -13.85 -10.92
N ASP A 309 10.90 -15.12 -11.28
CA ASP A 309 10.96 -16.23 -10.32
C ASP A 309 12.23 -16.17 -9.47
N ASP A 310 13.29 -15.52 -9.96
CA ASP A 310 14.52 -15.25 -9.22
C ASP A 310 14.98 -13.80 -9.47
N ILE A 311 14.92 -12.97 -8.43
CA ILE A 311 15.40 -11.58 -8.49
C ILE A 311 16.93 -11.47 -8.51
N TYR A 312 17.64 -12.58 -8.28
CA TYR A 312 19.09 -12.66 -8.30
C TYR A 312 19.64 -13.21 -9.62
N ASP A 313 18.80 -13.85 -10.43
CA ASP A 313 19.15 -14.24 -11.81
C ASP A 313 18.92 -13.07 -12.76
N LEU A 314 19.89 -12.15 -12.78
CA LEU A 314 19.87 -10.97 -13.65
C LEU A 314 20.04 -11.32 -15.14
N ASP A 315 20.30 -12.58 -15.48
CA ASP A 315 20.48 -13.05 -16.85
C ASP A 315 19.16 -13.54 -17.48
N ASP A 316 18.12 -13.85 -16.70
CA ASP A 316 16.79 -14.24 -17.21
C ASP A 316 15.86 -13.03 -17.39
N VAL A 317 16.08 -12.30 -18.49
CA VAL A 317 15.28 -11.12 -18.85
C VAL A 317 13.87 -11.55 -19.31
N PRO A 318 12.79 -10.95 -18.75
CA PRO A 318 11.43 -11.26 -19.15
C PRO A 318 11.16 -11.14 -20.65
N LYS A 319 10.57 -12.20 -21.22
CA LYS A 319 10.31 -12.33 -22.67
C LYS A 319 8.98 -11.80 -23.13
N ILE A 320 8.05 -11.51 -22.21
CA ILE A 320 6.71 -11.02 -22.54
C ILE A 320 6.48 -9.68 -21.85
N TYR A 321 5.99 -8.73 -22.63
CA TYR A 321 5.45 -7.45 -22.18
C TYR A 321 3.93 -7.51 -22.36
N ALA A 322 3.16 -7.18 -21.33
CA ALA A 322 1.72 -7.05 -21.43
C ALA A 322 1.18 -5.86 -20.63
N ASN A 323 0.06 -5.32 -21.07
CA ASN A 323 -0.63 -4.24 -20.37
C ASN A 323 -2.13 -4.28 -20.68
N VAL A 324 -2.87 -3.52 -19.88
CA VAL A 324 -4.29 -3.26 -20.10
C VAL A 324 -4.47 -1.80 -20.54
N VAL A 325 -5.42 -1.56 -21.43
CA VAL A 325 -5.99 -0.22 -21.67
C VAL A 325 -7.46 -0.29 -21.32
N VAL A 326 -7.90 0.58 -20.43
CA VAL A 326 -9.31 0.76 -20.10
C VAL A 326 -9.81 2.08 -20.65
N GLY A 327 -11.09 2.11 -21.01
CA GLY A 327 -11.72 3.32 -21.52
C GLY A 327 -13.13 3.50 -21.00
N ILE A 328 -13.51 4.76 -20.85
CA ILE A 328 -14.87 5.17 -20.49
C ILE A 328 -15.36 6.31 -21.38
N ASN A 329 -16.56 6.15 -21.92
CA ASN A 329 -17.30 7.20 -22.61
C ASN A 329 -18.13 7.98 -21.59
N TYR A 330 -17.73 9.20 -21.32
CA TYR A 330 -18.41 10.10 -20.40
C TYR A 330 -18.76 11.40 -21.14
N ASN A 331 -20.04 11.76 -21.17
CA ASN A 331 -20.55 12.92 -21.90
C ASN A 331 -20.11 12.97 -23.38
N SER A 332 -20.16 11.83 -24.08
CA SER A 332 -19.76 11.67 -25.49
C SER A 332 -18.27 11.86 -25.78
N LYS A 333 -17.41 11.90 -24.74
CA LYS A 333 -15.94 11.89 -24.86
C LYS A 333 -15.39 10.60 -24.27
N TRP A 334 -14.47 9.96 -24.98
CA TRP A 334 -13.72 8.83 -24.45
C TRP A 334 -12.54 9.30 -23.62
N TYR A 335 -12.43 8.74 -22.42
CA TYR A 335 -11.29 8.90 -21.51
C TYR A 335 -10.59 7.56 -21.41
N LEU A 336 -9.29 7.55 -21.67
CA LEU A 336 -8.49 6.34 -21.80
C LEU A 336 -7.41 6.32 -20.72
N LYS A 337 -7.14 5.14 -20.18
CA LYS A 337 -6.03 4.90 -19.26
C LYS A 337 -5.32 3.63 -19.64
N LYS A 338 -4.03 3.76 -19.97
CA LYS A 338 -3.10 2.64 -20.05
C LYS A 338 -2.66 2.30 -18.63
N ASP A 339 -2.92 1.07 -18.19
CA ASP A 339 -2.44 0.59 -16.91
C ASP A 339 -0.95 0.22 -16.97
N LYS A 340 -0.35 -0.05 -15.80
CA LYS A 340 1.05 -0.43 -15.68
C LYS A 340 1.39 -1.60 -16.59
N VAL A 341 2.59 -1.52 -17.16
CA VAL A 341 3.16 -2.59 -17.95
C VAL A 341 3.65 -3.70 -17.03
N THR A 342 3.34 -4.94 -17.38
CA THR A 342 3.88 -6.13 -16.73
C THR A 342 4.83 -6.86 -17.67
N TYR A 343 6.09 -6.99 -17.25
CA TYR A 343 7.08 -7.87 -17.85
C TYR A 343 7.13 -9.18 -17.07
N PHE A 344 7.02 -10.31 -17.77
CA PHE A 344 7.04 -11.64 -17.16
C PHE A 344 7.55 -12.70 -18.14
N ASN A 345 7.94 -13.85 -17.60
CA ASN A 345 8.29 -15.05 -18.34
C ASN A 345 7.12 -16.02 -18.39
N SER A 346 7.04 -16.79 -19.47
CA SER A 346 6.06 -17.85 -19.68
C SER A 346 6.64 -18.87 -20.66
N ASP A 347 6.17 -20.12 -20.61
CA ASP A 347 6.63 -21.22 -21.47
C ASP A 347 6.56 -20.84 -22.95
N ASP A 348 5.47 -20.18 -23.34
CA ASP A 348 5.31 -19.60 -24.66
C ASP A 348 4.40 -18.36 -24.65
N PHE A 349 4.41 -17.62 -25.75
CA PHE A 349 3.67 -16.36 -25.86
C PHE A 349 2.14 -16.52 -25.77
N LYS A 350 1.58 -17.65 -26.20
CA LYS A 350 0.14 -17.94 -26.12
C LYS A 350 -0.26 -18.30 -24.68
N VAL A 351 0.58 -19.05 -23.96
CA VAL A 351 0.42 -19.31 -22.53
C VAL A 351 0.50 -18.00 -21.76
N GLY A 352 1.50 -17.16 -22.04
CA GLY A 352 1.65 -15.88 -21.36
C GLY A 352 0.46 -14.93 -21.55
N LYS A 353 -0.17 -14.92 -22.74
CA LYS A 353 -1.43 -14.18 -22.95
C LYS A 353 -2.56 -14.67 -22.02
N LYS A 354 -2.67 -15.97 -21.79
CA LYS A 354 -3.67 -16.53 -20.88
C LYS A 354 -3.34 -16.21 -19.43
N GLU A 355 -2.08 -16.30 -19.02
CA GLU A 355 -1.62 -15.94 -17.69
C GLU A 355 -1.92 -14.46 -17.37
N PHE A 356 -1.64 -13.56 -18.32
CA PHE A 356 -1.96 -12.15 -18.14
C PHE A 356 -3.47 -11.90 -18.12
N PHE A 357 -4.25 -12.56 -18.98
CA PHE A 357 -5.71 -12.50 -18.95
C PHE A 357 -6.30 -13.01 -17.62
N ASN A 358 -5.63 -13.97 -16.99
CA ASN A 358 -6.04 -14.54 -15.69
C ASN A 358 -6.01 -13.52 -14.55
N ASN A 359 -5.34 -12.36 -14.72
CA ASN A 359 -5.37 -11.29 -13.75
C ASN A 359 -6.78 -10.72 -13.52
N LEU A 360 -7.74 -10.97 -14.41
CA LEU A 360 -9.17 -10.68 -14.18
C LEU A 360 -9.68 -11.24 -12.84
N GLN A 361 -9.14 -12.38 -12.37
CA GLN A 361 -9.48 -12.93 -11.05
C GLN A 361 -9.17 -11.97 -9.88
N LYS A 362 -8.15 -11.10 -10.04
CA LYS A 362 -7.71 -10.13 -9.04
C LYS A 362 -8.36 -8.75 -9.22
N TRP A 363 -9.04 -8.53 -10.34
CA TRP A 363 -9.60 -7.23 -10.73
C TRP A 363 -11.12 -7.17 -10.60
N GLY A 364 -11.69 -7.93 -9.66
CA GLY A 364 -13.13 -7.89 -9.36
C GLY A 364 -14.02 -8.47 -10.45
N PHE A 365 -13.48 -9.24 -11.41
CA PHE A 365 -14.28 -9.82 -12.50
C PHE A 365 -15.30 -10.85 -12.02
N PHE A 366 -15.00 -11.54 -10.93
CA PHE A 366 -15.85 -12.55 -10.32
C PHE A 366 -16.45 -12.04 -9.02
N LYS A 367 -17.67 -12.49 -8.69
CA LYS A 367 -18.27 -12.25 -7.37
C LYS A 367 -17.40 -12.87 -6.27
N GLU A 368 -17.43 -12.27 -5.08
CA GLU A 368 -16.70 -12.78 -3.93
C GLU A 368 -17.06 -14.25 -3.66
N ASN A 369 -16.06 -15.10 -3.43
CA ASN A 369 -16.18 -16.54 -3.18
C ASN A 369 -16.89 -17.40 -4.27
N LEU A 370 -17.16 -16.83 -5.44
CA LEU A 370 -17.84 -17.49 -6.56
C LEU A 370 -17.07 -17.35 -7.89
N SER A 371 -17.42 -18.17 -8.86
CA SER A 371 -16.92 -18.12 -10.24
C SER A 371 -17.89 -17.44 -11.22
N ASP A 372 -18.99 -16.87 -10.72
CA ASP A 372 -19.91 -16.06 -11.53
C ASP A 372 -19.36 -14.66 -11.79
N PHE A 373 -19.66 -14.11 -12.97
CA PHE A 373 -19.35 -12.72 -13.31
C PHE A 373 -19.92 -11.74 -12.27
N SER A 374 -19.10 -10.78 -11.86
CA SER A 374 -19.50 -9.69 -10.97
C SER A 374 -20.19 -8.57 -11.75
N PRO A 375 -21.47 -8.26 -11.48
CA PRO A 375 -22.12 -7.11 -12.11
C PRO A 375 -21.41 -5.78 -11.77
N ASP A 376 -20.70 -5.74 -10.64
CA ASP A 376 -19.98 -4.56 -10.16
C ASP A 376 -18.57 -4.44 -10.76
N PHE A 377 -18.15 -5.36 -11.63
CA PHE A 377 -16.85 -5.29 -12.31
C PHE A 377 -16.63 -3.92 -12.99
N TRP A 378 -17.70 -3.34 -13.54
CA TRP A 378 -17.69 -2.04 -14.24
C TRP A 378 -17.74 -0.82 -13.32
N GLU A 379 -17.70 -1.01 -12.00
CA GLU A 379 -17.77 0.03 -10.96
C GLU A 379 -16.69 -0.13 -9.87
N THR A 380 -15.75 -1.07 -10.06
CA THR A 380 -14.66 -1.41 -9.11
C THR A 380 -13.29 -1.26 -9.78
N TYR A 381 -12.18 -1.64 -9.13
CA TYR A 381 -10.78 -1.65 -9.61
C TYR A 381 -10.39 -0.62 -10.71
N PHE A 382 -10.73 -0.87 -11.99
CA PHE A 382 -10.42 0.03 -13.10
C PHE A 382 -11.39 1.22 -13.26
N PHE A 383 -12.61 1.06 -12.79
CA PHE A 383 -13.75 1.98 -12.95
C PHE A 383 -14.25 2.49 -11.59
N GLU A 384 -13.35 2.64 -10.62
CA GLU A 384 -13.70 3.25 -9.35
C GLU A 384 -14.11 4.72 -9.55
N LYS A 385 -15.05 5.16 -8.72
CA LYS A 385 -15.49 6.55 -8.65
C LYS A 385 -14.78 7.28 -7.54
N VAL A 386 -14.54 8.57 -7.76
CA VAL A 386 -13.99 9.49 -6.77
C VAL A 386 -14.89 9.48 -5.53
N LYS A 387 -14.34 8.99 -4.41
CA LYS A 387 -15.06 8.88 -3.14
C LYS A 387 -15.19 10.23 -2.44
N ASP A 388 -16.28 10.35 -1.70
CA ASP A 388 -16.51 11.46 -0.78
C ASP A 388 -15.84 11.14 0.56
N VAL A 389 -14.62 11.65 0.74
CA VAL A 389 -13.80 11.37 1.93
C VAL A 389 -14.43 11.87 3.23
N THR A 390 -15.39 12.80 3.16
CA THR A 390 -16.13 13.30 4.34
C THR A 390 -17.01 12.24 4.99
N LYS A 391 -17.22 11.11 4.31
CA LYS A 391 -18.01 9.97 4.79
C LYS A 391 -17.17 8.85 5.38
N GLU A 392 -15.85 9.00 5.40
CA GLU A 392 -14.96 8.00 6.01
C GLU A 392 -15.11 8.01 7.54
N PRO A 393 -15.17 6.85 8.23
CA PRO A 393 -15.41 6.78 9.67
C PRO A 393 -14.41 7.58 10.51
N ASP A 394 -13.15 7.67 10.07
CA ASP A 394 -12.06 8.36 10.77
C ASP A 394 -11.78 9.76 10.20
N TYR A 395 -12.71 10.34 9.44
CA TYR A 395 -12.53 11.62 8.75
C TYR A 395 -12.06 12.74 9.69
N GLU A 396 -12.76 12.96 10.81
CA GLU A 396 -12.42 14.02 11.76
C GLU A 396 -11.04 13.81 12.38
N LYS A 397 -10.68 12.56 12.68
CA LYS A 397 -9.42 12.19 13.32
C LYS A 397 -8.20 12.47 12.41
N TYR A 398 -8.36 12.26 11.11
CA TYR A 398 -7.26 12.39 10.14
C TYR A 398 -7.47 13.52 9.12
N TYR A 399 -8.35 14.47 9.41
CA TYR A 399 -8.67 15.56 8.49
C TYR A 399 -7.42 16.36 8.10
N GLU A 400 -6.72 16.95 9.07
CA GLU A 400 -5.56 17.81 8.77
C GLU A 400 -4.37 17.04 8.17
N SER A 401 -4.18 15.77 8.53
CA SER A 401 -3.02 14.98 8.10
C SER A 401 -3.21 14.22 6.79
N ILE A 402 -4.44 13.75 6.49
CA ILE A 402 -4.72 12.87 5.35
C ILE A 402 -5.78 13.51 4.43
N TYR A 403 -6.95 13.85 4.97
CA TYR A 403 -8.12 14.10 4.13
C TYR A 403 -8.21 15.52 3.56
N LYS A 404 -7.64 16.55 4.19
CA LYS A 404 -7.72 17.95 3.75
C LYS A 404 -7.24 18.16 2.32
N SER A 405 -6.15 17.48 1.95
CA SER A 405 -5.61 17.54 0.57
C SER A 405 -6.47 16.75 -0.42
N GLN A 406 -6.95 15.57 -0.02
CA GLN A 406 -7.79 14.70 -0.84
C GLN A 406 -9.15 15.31 -1.12
N GLU A 407 -9.82 15.87 -0.10
CA GLU A 407 -11.10 16.55 -0.24
C GLU A 407 -11.00 17.69 -1.24
N ARG A 408 -9.97 18.56 -1.11
CA ARG A 408 -9.73 19.65 -2.06
C ARG A 408 -9.48 19.12 -3.49
N ARG A 409 -8.67 18.08 -3.65
CA ARG A 409 -8.37 17.47 -4.95
C ARG A 409 -9.60 16.81 -5.59
N ASN A 410 -10.50 16.26 -4.77
CA ASN A 410 -11.68 15.53 -5.20
C ASN A 410 -12.91 16.44 -5.36
N LYS A 411 -12.87 17.65 -4.80
CA LYS A 411 -13.94 18.65 -4.87
C LYS A 411 -14.30 18.93 -6.34
N GLY A 412 -15.57 18.73 -6.68
CA GLY A 412 -16.10 18.89 -8.04
C GLY A 412 -15.98 17.64 -8.93
N TYR A 413 -15.35 16.57 -8.43
CA TYR A 413 -15.20 15.30 -9.15
C TYR A 413 -15.88 14.12 -8.43
N ILE A 414 -16.40 14.32 -7.22
CA ILE A 414 -17.07 13.27 -6.42
C ILE A 414 -18.15 12.56 -7.27
N GLY A 415 -18.09 11.23 -7.30
CA GLY A 415 -19.01 10.39 -8.08
C GLY A 415 -18.66 10.24 -9.57
N MET A 416 -17.72 11.02 -10.10
CA MET A 416 -17.13 10.76 -11.42
C MET A 416 -16.16 9.57 -11.33
N TYR A 417 -15.97 8.87 -12.44
CA TYR A 417 -14.94 7.84 -12.55
C TYR A 417 -13.55 8.46 -12.42
N GLU A 418 -12.64 7.82 -11.68
CA GLU A 418 -11.29 8.34 -11.43
C GLU A 418 -10.54 8.60 -12.74
N ILE A 419 -10.69 7.76 -13.77
CA ILE A 419 -10.10 7.97 -15.10
C ILE A 419 -10.53 9.32 -15.70
N VAL A 420 -11.81 9.68 -15.56
CA VAL A 420 -12.35 10.94 -16.07
C VAL A 420 -11.81 12.10 -15.23
N ALA A 421 -11.87 11.97 -13.91
CA ALA A 421 -11.41 12.99 -12.97
C ALA A 421 -9.91 13.28 -13.13
N ASP A 422 -9.07 12.24 -13.24
CA ASP A 422 -7.63 12.38 -13.46
C ASP A 422 -7.29 13.12 -14.75
N GLN A 423 -7.96 12.77 -15.85
CA GLN A 423 -7.74 13.45 -17.13
C GLN A 423 -8.20 14.92 -17.06
N MET A 424 -9.35 15.20 -16.45
CA MET A 424 -9.83 16.57 -16.26
C MET A 424 -8.90 17.39 -15.34
N ARG A 425 -8.35 16.78 -14.29
CA ARG A 425 -7.33 17.40 -13.43
C ARG A 425 -6.07 17.73 -14.23
N LYS A 426 -5.57 16.79 -15.03
CA LYS A 426 -4.41 17.01 -15.90
C LYS A 426 -4.64 18.14 -16.91
N GLU A 427 -5.78 18.16 -17.58
CA GLU A 427 -6.16 19.24 -18.51
C GLU A 427 -6.22 20.60 -17.79
N GLN A 428 -6.75 20.65 -16.55
CA GLN A 428 -6.77 21.89 -15.74
C GLN A 428 -5.35 22.34 -15.36
N ALA A 429 -4.47 21.42 -14.96
CA ALA A 429 -3.09 21.71 -14.62
C ALA A 429 -2.31 22.27 -15.83
N GLU A 430 -2.47 21.67 -17.01
CA GLU A 430 -1.87 22.15 -18.25
C GLU A 430 -2.35 23.55 -18.63
N LEU A 431 -3.66 23.80 -18.55
CA LEU A 431 -4.23 25.13 -18.79
C LEU A 431 -3.75 26.16 -17.75
N ALA A 432 -3.53 25.75 -16.51
CA ALA A 432 -3.02 26.62 -15.45
C ALA A 432 -1.55 26.98 -15.71
N GLU A 433 -0.73 26.02 -16.16
CA GLU A 433 0.68 26.25 -16.49
C GLU A 433 0.84 27.17 -17.71
N GLN A 434 0.04 26.96 -18.77
CA GLN A 434 0.02 27.88 -19.94
C GLN A 434 -0.39 29.30 -19.55
N PHE A 435 -1.37 29.43 -18.66
CA PHE A 435 -1.77 30.73 -18.13
C PHE A 435 -0.64 31.38 -17.31
N LYS A 436 0.04 30.61 -16.45
CA LYS A 436 1.18 31.09 -15.67
C LYS A 436 2.30 31.60 -16.57
N GLU A 437 2.64 30.86 -17.61
CA GLU A 437 3.65 31.26 -18.59
C GLU A 437 3.25 32.55 -19.31
N THR A 438 1.99 32.66 -19.74
CA THR A 438 1.46 33.85 -20.41
C THR A 438 1.57 35.09 -19.51
N ILE A 439 1.10 35.01 -18.26
CA ILE A 439 1.15 36.14 -17.32
C ILE A 439 2.60 36.48 -16.95
N GLY A 440 3.43 35.48 -16.66
CA GLY A 440 4.82 35.66 -16.29
C GLY A 440 5.64 36.34 -17.39
N GLU A 441 5.59 35.80 -18.61
CA GLU A 441 6.46 36.24 -19.70
C GLU A 441 5.92 37.45 -20.45
N GLN A 442 4.60 37.60 -20.61
CA GLN A 442 4.01 38.67 -21.43
C GLN A 442 3.59 39.90 -20.63
N ILE A 443 3.44 39.78 -19.30
CA ILE A 443 2.96 40.88 -18.45
C ILE A 443 4.02 41.23 -17.39
N LEU A 444 4.35 40.28 -16.51
CA LEU A 444 5.19 40.55 -15.33
C LEU A 444 6.65 40.82 -15.68
N ARG A 445 7.26 40.01 -16.56
CA ARG A 445 8.66 40.22 -16.97
C ARG A 445 8.87 41.60 -17.63
N PRO A 446 8.10 42.00 -18.66
CA PRO A 446 8.23 43.35 -19.22
C PRO A 446 8.03 44.45 -18.18
N PHE A 447 7.06 44.28 -17.27
CA PHE A 447 6.82 45.24 -16.19
C PHE A 447 8.02 45.38 -15.25
N LEU A 448 8.61 44.29 -14.77
CA LEU A 448 9.75 44.35 -13.85
C LEU A 448 11.01 44.91 -14.52
N GLU A 449 11.28 44.57 -15.78
CA GLU A 449 12.38 45.17 -16.54
C GLU A 449 12.18 46.68 -16.74
N GLN A 450 10.93 47.13 -16.98
CA GLN A 450 10.60 48.54 -17.06
C GLN A 450 10.83 49.25 -15.72
N GLN A 451 10.42 48.64 -14.60
CA GLN A 451 10.63 49.23 -13.26
C GLN A 451 12.13 49.34 -12.91
N LYS A 452 12.98 48.42 -13.38
CA LYS A 452 14.44 48.55 -13.23
C LYS A 452 15.00 49.80 -13.89
N THR A 453 14.38 50.22 -15.00
CA THR A 453 14.76 51.44 -15.73
C THR A 453 14.17 52.70 -15.08
N ASP A 454 12.89 52.66 -14.71
CA ASP A 454 12.17 53.85 -14.23
C ASP A 454 12.47 54.17 -12.75
N LYS A 455 12.78 53.14 -11.94
CA LYS A 455 13.02 53.26 -10.50
C LYS A 455 14.26 52.47 -10.06
N PRO A 456 15.45 52.79 -10.58
CA PRO A 456 16.67 52.03 -10.31
C PRO A 456 17.11 52.05 -8.84
N ASN A 457 16.57 52.97 -8.02
CA ASN A 457 16.83 52.98 -6.58
C ASN A 457 16.00 51.94 -5.81
N GLU A 458 14.82 51.58 -6.32
CA GLU A 458 13.88 50.65 -5.68
C GLU A 458 13.90 49.26 -6.31
N PHE A 459 14.33 49.16 -7.57
CA PHE A 459 14.34 47.94 -8.38
C PHE A 459 15.70 47.84 -9.10
N THR A 460 16.72 47.34 -8.42
CA THR A 460 18.01 47.03 -9.06
C THR A 460 17.94 45.67 -9.76
N ASP A 461 17.31 44.68 -9.11
CA ASP A 461 17.11 43.35 -9.69
C ASP A 461 15.89 42.63 -9.09
N TYR A 462 15.54 41.48 -9.67
CA TYR A 462 14.52 40.58 -9.12
C TYR A 462 14.93 39.12 -9.28
N SER A 463 14.48 38.25 -8.37
CA SER A 463 14.78 36.82 -8.41
C SER A 463 13.53 35.98 -8.53
N LEU A 464 13.60 34.98 -9.41
CA LEU A 464 12.52 34.02 -9.65
C LEU A 464 12.81 32.68 -9.00
N MET A 465 11.78 32.04 -8.45
CA MET A 465 11.90 30.71 -7.88
C MET A 465 11.92 29.67 -9.00
N TYR A 466 12.95 28.82 -9.05
CA TYR A 466 13.15 27.84 -10.14
C TYR A 466 13.05 28.45 -11.55
N LYS A 467 13.50 29.71 -11.71
CA LYS A 467 13.43 30.49 -12.96
C LYS A 467 12.00 30.77 -13.47
N LYS A 468 10.97 30.60 -12.64
CA LYS A 468 9.56 30.87 -12.97
C LYS A 468 8.94 31.88 -12.00
N PHE A 469 7.91 32.58 -12.45
CA PHE A 469 7.09 33.42 -11.58
C PHE A 469 6.19 32.54 -10.70
N THR A 470 6.18 32.82 -9.40
CA THR A 470 5.18 32.26 -8.48
C THR A 470 3.88 33.03 -8.67
N LEU A 471 2.83 32.37 -9.18
CA LEU A 471 1.55 32.99 -9.47
C LEU A 471 0.43 32.28 -8.74
N ILE A 472 -0.37 33.07 -8.03
CA ILE A 472 -1.50 32.63 -7.20
C ILE A 472 -2.77 33.25 -7.80
N PHE A 473 -3.75 32.44 -8.17
CA PHE A 473 -4.96 32.93 -8.85
C PHE A 473 -6.15 31.99 -8.62
N PRO A 474 -7.40 32.50 -8.67
CA PRO A 474 -8.60 31.69 -8.61
C PRO A 474 -8.84 30.94 -9.93
N LYS A 475 -9.72 29.94 -9.92
CA LYS A 475 -10.06 29.13 -11.10
C LYS A 475 -10.60 29.94 -12.28
N ASP A 476 -11.30 31.05 -12.04
CA ASP A 476 -11.80 31.95 -13.08
C ASP A 476 -10.73 32.86 -13.71
N ARG A 477 -9.52 32.91 -13.09
CA ARG A 477 -8.34 33.63 -13.57
C ARG A 477 -8.54 35.14 -13.71
N LEU A 478 -9.53 35.73 -13.03
CA LEU A 478 -9.84 37.16 -13.14
C LEU A 478 -8.79 38.07 -12.49
N VAL A 479 -7.99 37.53 -11.57
CA VAL A 479 -6.94 38.26 -10.84
C VAL A 479 -5.78 37.32 -10.52
N VAL A 480 -4.56 37.85 -10.52
CA VAL A 480 -3.35 37.10 -10.18
C VAL A 480 -2.56 37.85 -9.13
N LEU A 481 -2.14 37.15 -8.08
CA LEU A 481 -1.17 37.62 -7.10
C LEU A 481 0.20 37.00 -7.40
N ASN A 482 1.22 37.85 -7.52
CA ASN A 482 2.61 37.46 -7.75
C ASN A 482 3.48 37.94 -6.57
N PRO A 483 3.86 37.07 -5.64
CA PRO A 483 4.99 37.32 -4.77
C PRO A 483 6.30 37.20 -5.56
N VAL A 484 7.15 38.22 -5.45
CA VAL A 484 8.49 38.22 -6.08
C VAL A 484 9.50 38.90 -5.19
N GLN A 485 10.72 38.36 -5.18
CA GLN A 485 11.84 38.99 -4.51
C GLN A 485 12.38 40.13 -5.38
N ILE A 486 12.40 41.34 -4.82
CA ILE A 486 13.01 42.54 -5.41
C ILE A 486 14.25 42.92 -4.60
N GLU A 487 15.31 43.32 -5.29
CA GLU A 487 16.53 43.87 -4.73
C GLU A 487 16.60 45.38 -5.01
N ASP A 488 16.90 46.18 -3.99
CA ASP A 488 17.07 47.63 -4.11
C ASP A 488 18.54 48.03 -4.35
N ASN A 489 18.82 49.34 -4.42
CA ASN A 489 20.19 49.83 -4.67
C ASN A 489 21.15 49.68 -3.48
N LYS A 490 20.65 49.22 -2.33
CA LYS A 490 21.44 48.88 -1.14
C LYS A 490 21.67 47.38 -1.01
N GLU A 491 21.37 46.61 -2.07
CA GLU A 491 21.40 45.15 -2.09
C GLU A 491 20.43 44.52 -1.07
N GLN A 492 19.44 45.28 -0.59
CA GLN A 492 18.43 44.79 0.33
C GLN A 492 17.36 44.04 -0.45
N ARG A 493 17.20 42.77 -0.12
CA ARG A 493 16.24 41.88 -0.77
C ARG A 493 14.96 41.79 0.04
N GLN A 494 13.83 42.01 -0.62
CA GLN A 494 12.52 41.99 0.00
C GLN A 494 11.48 41.30 -0.88
N ILE A 495 10.54 40.59 -0.27
CA ILE A 495 9.37 40.04 -0.98
C ILE A 495 8.36 41.17 -1.14
N ARG A 496 7.99 41.45 -2.40
CA ARG A 496 6.88 42.35 -2.76
C ARG A 496 5.80 41.57 -3.48
N TYR A 497 4.57 42.05 -3.38
CA TYR A 497 3.39 41.39 -3.91
C TYR A 497 2.74 42.26 -4.97
N PHE A 498 2.65 41.74 -6.19
CA PHE A 498 1.99 42.41 -7.31
C PHE A 498 0.68 41.74 -7.66
N VAL A 499 -0.36 42.53 -7.86
CA VAL A 499 -1.68 42.09 -8.29
C VAL A 499 -1.87 42.48 -9.75
N VAL A 500 -2.13 41.50 -10.59
CA VAL A 500 -2.34 41.65 -12.03
C VAL A 500 -3.80 41.36 -12.34
N PHE A 501 -4.41 42.25 -13.13
CA PHE A 501 -5.71 42.01 -13.78
C PHE A 501 -5.44 41.59 -15.23
N PRO A 502 -5.55 40.30 -15.59
CA PRO A 502 -5.14 39.80 -16.90
C PRO A 502 -5.80 40.50 -18.09
N ASP A 503 -7.11 40.79 -17.98
CA ASP A 503 -7.89 41.38 -19.07
C ASP A 503 -7.45 42.82 -19.42
N THR A 504 -7.18 43.62 -18.40
CA THR A 504 -6.75 45.02 -18.58
C THR A 504 -5.23 45.16 -18.62
N LYS A 505 -4.50 44.11 -18.24
CA LYS A 505 -3.05 44.09 -17.99
C LYS A 505 -2.61 45.13 -16.96
N GLU A 506 -3.52 45.60 -16.12
CA GLU A 506 -3.19 46.54 -15.06
C GLU A 506 -2.49 45.83 -13.91
N ILE A 507 -1.43 46.47 -13.40
CA ILE A 507 -0.60 45.94 -12.31
C ILE A 507 -0.65 46.92 -11.13
N TYR A 508 -0.89 46.35 -9.96
CA TYR A 508 -0.92 47.05 -8.69
C TYR A 508 0.05 46.41 -7.72
N GLU A 509 0.57 47.19 -6.78
CA GLU A 509 1.21 46.63 -5.59
C GLU A 509 0.19 46.42 -4.48
N TRP A 510 0.23 45.24 -3.89
CA TRP A 510 -0.59 44.89 -2.76
C TRP A 510 0.08 45.29 -1.45
N THR A 511 -0.58 46.14 -0.66
CA THR A 511 -0.02 46.79 0.53
C THR A 511 -0.58 46.29 1.85
N TYR A 512 -1.45 45.27 1.82
CA TYR A 512 -2.00 44.69 3.03
C TYR A 512 -0.90 44.03 3.88
N LEU A 513 -0.03 43.24 3.25
CA LEU A 513 1.17 42.68 3.87
C LEU A 513 2.34 43.61 3.63
N LYS A 514 3.11 43.88 4.69
CA LYS A 514 4.36 44.64 4.56
C LYS A 514 5.42 43.81 3.84
N PRO A 515 6.29 44.43 3.02
CA PRO A 515 7.42 43.72 2.42
C PRO A 515 8.28 43.04 3.49
N LYS A 516 8.56 41.76 3.31
CA LYS A 516 9.45 40.99 4.21
C LYS A 516 10.88 41.13 3.71
N ILE A 517 11.77 41.64 4.57
CA ILE A 517 13.20 41.68 4.31
C ILE A 517 13.75 40.27 4.47
N LEU A 518 14.53 39.81 3.49
CA LEU A 518 15.14 38.49 3.49
C LEU A 518 16.55 38.55 4.09
N GLU A 519 16.80 37.71 5.08
CA GLU A 519 18.12 37.55 5.69
C GLU A 519 18.94 36.52 4.89
N GLY A 520 20.14 36.91 4.41
CA GLY A 520 21.08 36.01 3.72
C GLY A 520 20.90 35.90 2.20
N LYS A 521 21.83 35.20 1.53
CA LYS A 521 21.89 35.05 0.05
C LYS A 521 21.04 33.89 -0.50
N ASN A 522 20.10 33.36 0.29
CA ASN A 522 19.33 32.18 -0.09
C ASN A 522 18.33 32.49 -1.20
N TRP A 523 18.34 31.66 -2.23
CA TRP A 523 17.48 31.75 -3.41
C TRP A 523 16.09 31.11 -3.20
N HIS A 524 15.90 30.42 -2.08
CA HIS A 524 14.66 29.76 -1.69
C HIS A 524 13.89 30.60 -0.67
N TYR A 525 13.14 31.60 -1.14
CA TYR A 525 12.29 32.45 -0.30
C TYR A 525 10.84 31.95 -0.19
N GLY A 526 10.58 30.69 -0.58
CA GLY A 526 9.22 30.14 -0.61
C GLY A 526 8.58 29.95 0.76
N SER A 527 9.36 29.57 1.77
CA SER A 527 8.87 29.45 3.15
C SER A 527 8.33 30.78 3.68
N GLU A 528 9.01 31.88 3.38
CA GLU A 528 8.60 33.22 3.80
C GLU A 528 7.29 33.66 3.14
N ILE A 529 7.07 33.28 1.87
CA ILE A 529 5.78 33.52 1.19
C ILE A 529 4.66 32.77 1.90
N ILE A 530 4.88 31.49 2.21
CA ILE A 530 3.88 30.67 2.91
C ILE A 530 3.59 31.25 4.30
N GLU A 531 4.64 31.61 5.06
CA GLU A 531 4.48 32.20 6.39
C GLU A 531 3.64 33.48 6.33
N GLN A 532 3.94 34.39 5.40
CA GLN A 532 3.19 35.64 5.25
C GLN A 532 1.74 35.40 4.81
N LEU A 533 1.50 34.55 3.81
CA LEU A 533 0.16 34.28 3.29
C LEU A 533 -0.71 33.46 4.25
N SER A 534 -0.11 32.60 5.09
CA SER A 534 -0.83 31.78 6.09
C SER A 534 -1.67 32.60 7.08
N THR A 535 -1.37 33.89 7.21
CA THR A 535 -2.13 34.83 8.05
C THR A 535 -3.51 35.22 7.48
N VAL A 536 -3.74 34.98 6.19
CA VAL A 536 -4.95 35.41 5.47
C VAL A 536 -5.54 34.34 4.55
N THR A 537 -4.81 33.25 4.26
CA THR A 537 -5.31 32.14 3.46
C THR A 537 -4.50 30.87 3.70
N ASP A 538 -5.12 29.71 3.48
CA ASP A 538 -4.54 28.37 3.61
C ASP A 538 -3.64 27.97 2.43
N TRP A 539 -3.19 28.90 1.59
CA TRP A 539 -2.44 28.63 0.36
C TRP A 539 -0.98 28.15 0.62
N ASN A 540 -0.49 27.25 -0.23
CA ASN A 540 0.89 26.78 -0.33
C ASN A 540 1.21 26.33 -1.78
N PHE A 541 2.47 25.99 -2.06
CA PHE A 541 2.94 25.59 -3.41
C PHE A 541 2.31 24.29 -3.96
N GLY A 542 1.62 23.51 -3.14
CA GLY A 542 0.90 22.32 -3.56
C GLY A 542 -0.44 22.62 -4.23
N PHE A 543 -0.93 23.87 -4.22
CA PHE A 543 -2.19 24.23 -4.88
C PHE A 543 -1.98 24.81 -6.27
N GLU A 544 -2.72 24.27 -7.25
CA GLU A 544 -2.72 24.77 -8.63
C GLU A 544 -3.42 26.13 -8.76
N THR A 545 -4.55 26.29 -8.06
CA THR A 545 -5.36 27.52 -7.96
C THR A 545 -5.73 27.79 -6.50
N LEU A 546 -6.15 29.02 -6.21
CA LEU A 546 -6.65 29.43 -4.89
C LEU A 546 -8.12 29.85 -4.99
N ASP A 547 -9.04 28.94 -4.69
CA ASP A 547 -10.49 29.20 -4.73
C ASP A 547 -11.05 29.62 -3.35
N ASP A 548 -10.41 30.64 -2.76
CA ASP A 548 -10.76 31.24 -1.47
C ASP A 548 -11.40 32.62 -1.70
N GLN A 549 -12.73 32.65 -1.76
CA GLN A 549 -13.47 33.89 -2.03
C GLN A 549 -13.31 34.93 -0.93
N ASP A 550 -13.12 34.51 0.33
CA ASP A 550 -12.91 35.43 1.44
C ASP A 550 -11.56 36.15 1.27
N PHE A 551 -10.50 35.38 0.99
CA PHE A 551 -9.19 35.92 0.65
C PHE A 551 -9.26 36.97 -0.47
N TRP A 552 -9.85 36.60 -1.62
CA TRP A 552 -9.93 37.49 -2.77
C TRP A 552 -10.76 38.75 -2.49
N ASN A 553 -11.94 38.62 -1.88
CA ASN A 553 -12.86 39.75 -1.69
C ASN A 553 -12.43 40.69 -0.55
N ASN A 554 -11.89 40.15 0.54
CA ASN A 554 -11.60 40.93 1.75
C ASN A 554 -10.15 41.43 1.83
N TYR A 555 -9.21 40.78 1.16
CA TYR A 555 -7.79 41.11 1.28
C TYR A 555 -7.17 41.64 -0.02
N ILE A 556 -7.60 41.15 -1.19
CA ILE A 556 -7.07 41.59 -2.50
C ILE A 556 -7.95 42.66 -3.14
N LEU A 557 -9.23 42.34 -3.40
CA LEU A 557 -10.15 43.12 -4.22
C LEU A 557 -11.04 44.08 -3.41
N LYS A 558 -10.83 44.18 -2.10
CA LYS A 558 -11.64 45.04 -1.22
C LYS A 558 -11.60 46.48 -1.70
N LYS A 559 -12.78 47.08 -1.90
CA LYS A 559 -12.92 48.48 -2.30
C LYS A 559 -13.34 49.37 -1.14
N ASP A 560 -12.93 50.63 -1.21
CA ASP A 560 -13.42 51.74 -0.39
C ASP A 560 -13.88 52.84 -1.36
N GLY A 561 -15.20 52.89 -1.62
CA GLY A 561 -15.78 53.61 -2.75
C GLY A 561 -15.32 53.02 -4.10
N ASP A 562 -14.86 53.88 -5.02
CA ASP A 562 -14.42 53.48 -6.37
C ASP A 562 -12.97 53.00 -6.44
N LYS A 563 -12.24 52.96 -5.32
CA LYS A 563 -10.81 52.60 -5.27
C LYS A 563 -10.61 51.30 -4.50
N TYR A 564 -9.60 50.55 -4.91
CA TYR A 564 -9.13 49.40 -4.14
C TYR A 564 -8.43 49.87 -2.86
N LYS A 565 -8.83 49.29 -1.73
CA LYS A 565 -8.34 49.67 -0.40
C LYS A 565 -6.86 49.36 -0.19
N TYR A 566 -6.40 48.23 -0.75
CA TYR A 566 -5.05 47.69 -0.52
C TYR A 566 -4.19 47.60 -1.78
N LEU A 567 -4.64 48.19 -2.90
CA LEU A 567 -3.92 48.13 -4.17
C LEU A 567 -3.47 49.54 -4.59
N ILE A 568 -2.17 49.71 -4.77
CA ILE A 568 -1.57 50.95 -5.29
C ILE A 568 -1.16 50.72 -6.73
N LYS A 569 -1.70 51.52 -7.65
CA LYS A 569 -1.34 51.41 -9.08
C LYS A 569 0.12 51.82 -9.26
N ILE A 570 0.94 50.91 -9.77
CA ILE A 570 2.30 51.23 -10.18
C ILE A 570 2.24 51.69 -11.64
N LYS A 571 2.77 52.88 -11.90
CA LYS A 571 2.91 53.42 -13.25
C LYS A 571 4.22 52.99 -13.88
#